data_AF-A0A8J5F846-F1
#
_entry.id   AF-A0A8J5F846-F1
#
_cell.length_a   1.000
_cell.length_b   1.000
_cell.length_c   1.000
_cell.angle_alpha   90.00
_cell.angle_beta   90.00
_cell.angle_gamma   90.00
#
_symmetry.space_group_name_H-M   'P 1'
#
loop_
_entity.id
_entity.type
_entity.pdbx_description
1 polymer ?
#
loop_
_entity_poly.entity_id
_entity_poly.type
_entity_poly.pdbx_seq_one_letter_code
_entity_poly.pdbx_strand_id
1 'polypeptide(L)'
;MDLPNGSADAILGDLCLNAPADPLNWGAVAAASAGSHLEEVKRMTEEFRRPSVRIEGAALTISQVAAVAASAEVKVELSEAKREGVQASSQWVVDSLSKGKDSYGITTGFGATSEDQGRRRLAERAH
;
A
#
# COMPACT_ATOMS: atom_id res chain seq x y z
N MET A 1 62.22 7.54 8.46
CA MET A 1 61.07 6.92 9.15
C MET A 1 59.85 7.53 8.51
N ASP A 2 59.42 6.96 7.40
CA ASP A 2 58.36 7.49 6.57
C ASP A 2 57.12 6.65 6.84
N LEU A 3 56.17 7.23 7.55
CA LEU A 3 54.85 6.63 7.72
C LEU A 3 54.07 6.85 6.41
N PRO A 4 53.51 5.81 5.78
CA PRO A 4 52.67 6.01 4.61
C PRO A 4 51.38 6.74 5.03
N ASN A 5 51.14 7.85 4.35
CA ASN A 5 49.92 8.65 4.44
C ASN A 5 48.73 7.75 4.08
N GLY A 6 47.97 7.34 5.09
CA GLY A 6 46.73 6.58 4.92
C GLY A 6 45.70 7.45 4.21
N SER A 7 45.42 7.14 2.95
CA SER A 7 44.34 7.76 2.20
C SER A 7 43.02 7.47 2.91
N ALA A 8 42.43 8.52 3.50
CA ALA A 8 41.10 8.48 4.11
C ALA A 8 39.99 8.19 3.08
N ASP A 9 40.30 8.21 1.78
CA ASP A 9 39.34 7.94 0.70
C ASP A 9 38.91 6.47 0.63
N ALA A 10 39.69 5.53 1.18
CA ALA A 10 39.35 4.11 1.11
C ALA A 10 38.25 3.69 2.11
N ILE A 11 38.01 4.44 3.19
CA ILE A 11 37.03 4.09 4.24
C ILE A 11 35.69 4.82 4.07
N LEU A 12 35.66 5.93 3.30
CA LEU A 12 34.42 6.63 2.97
C LEU A 12 33.61 5.98 1.82
N GLY A 13 34.21 5.06 1.07
CA GLY A 13 33.57 4.42 -0.08
C GLY A 13 32.54 3.33 0.27
N ASP A 14 32.57 2.77 1.49
CA ASP A 14 31.82 1.55 1.82
C ASP A 14 30.61 1.77 2.75
N LEU A 15 30.40 2.98 3.26
CA LEU A 15 29.38 3.23 4.29
C LEU A 15 28.01 3.72 3.77
N CYS A 16 27.84 4.05 2.49
CA CYS A 16 26.55 4.60 1.99
C CYS A 16 26.21 4.39 0.49
N LEU A 17 27.00 3.68 -0.32
CA LEU A 17 26.81 3.71 -1.79
C LEU A 17 25.80 2.69 -2.37
N ASN A 18 25.20 1.82 -1.54
CA ASN A 18 24.16 0.87 -1.97
C ASN A 18 22.76 1.17 -1.39
N ALA A 19 22.54 2.38 -0.89
CA ALA A 19 21.17 2.79 -0.53
C ALA A 19 20.35 2.95 -1.82
N PRO A 20 19.12 2.39 -1.90
CA PRO A 20 18.24 2.68 -3.02
C PRO A 20 18.07 4.21 -3.11
N ALA A 21 18.05 4.74 -4.33
CA ALA A 21 18.19 6.18 -4.59
C ALA A 21 17.14 7.08 -3.89
N ASP A 22 16.04 6.51 -3.40
CA ASP A 22 15.01 7.21 -2.62
C ASP A 22 14.35 6.26 -1.59
N PRO A 23 15.03 5.93 -0.48
CA PRO A 23 14.54 4.94 0.49
C PRO A 23 13.31 5.42 1.27
N LEU A 24 13.09 6.74 1.30
CA LEU A 24 11.99 7.39 2.02
C LEU A 24 10.90 7.93 1.08
N ASN A 25 11.05 7.74 -0.24
CA ASN A 25 10.09 8.16 -1.28
C ASN A 25 9.85 9.69 -1.35
N TRP A 26 10.75 10.51 -0.79
CA TRP A 26 10.59 11.98 -0.80
C TRP A 26 10.81 12.57 -2.19
N GLY A 27 11.70 11.97 -2.98
CA GLY A 27 11.95 12.37 -4.35
C GLY A 27 10.73 12.16 -5.23
N ALA A 28 10.03 11.04 -5.07
CA ALA A 28 8.77 10.78 -5.78
C ALA A 28 7.68 11.82 -5.46
N VAL A 29 7.53 12.20 -4.19
CA VAL A 29 6.54 13.22 -3.77
C VAL A 29 6.90 14.60 -4.32
N ALA A 30 8.18 14.97 -4.28
CA ALA A 30 8.66 16.23 -4.85
C ALA A 30 8.43 16.28 -6.36
N ALA A 31 8.69 15.18 -7.07
CA ALA A 31 8.45 15.06 -8.51
C ALA A 31 6.96 15.15 -8.85
N ALA A 32 6.07 14.53 -8.06
CA ALA A 32 4.63 14.61 -8.25
C ALA A 32 4.07 16.03 -8.02
N SER A 33 4.80 16.86 -7.26
CA SER A 33 4.44 18.26 -7.01
C SER A 33 5.11 19.25 -7.97
N ALA A 34 5.95 18.77 -8.89
CA ALA A 34 6.64 19.59 -9.86
C ALA A 34 5.73 19.96 -11.04
N GLY A 35 5.94 21.14 -11.63
CA GLY A 35 5.20 21.62 -12.80
C GLY A 35 4.20 22.73 -12.51
N SER A 36 3.37 23.06 -13.49
CA SER A 36 2.36 24.12 -13.38
C SER A 36 1.06 23.58 -12.80
N HIS A 37 0.53 24.27 -11.78
CA HIS A 37 -0.78 23.96 -11.21
C HIS A 37 -1.92 24.02 -12.24
N LEU A 38 -1.80 24.85 -13.27
CA LEU A 38 -2.81 24.90 -14.33
C LEU A 38 -2.87 23.59 -15.13
N GLU A 39 -1.73 22.98 -15.41
CA GLU A 39 -1.67 21.69 -16.12
C GLU A 39 -2.20 20.55 -15.25
N GLU A 40 -1.97 20.62 -13.94
CA GLU A 40 -2.59 19.72 -12.96
C GLU A 40 -4.11 19.77 -13.03
N VAL A 41 -4.70 20.98 -12.96
CA VAL A 41 -6.16 21.16 -12.98
C VAL A 41 -6.78 20.74 -14.31
N LYS A 42 -6.10 20.99 -15.44
CA LYS A 42 -6.55 20.50 -16.75
C LYS A 42 -6.63 18.98 -16.76
N ARG A 43 -5.59 18.30 -16.30
CA ARG A 43 -5.56 16.83 -16.19
C ARG A 43 -6.67 16.30 -15.28
N MET A 44 -6.88 16.94 -14.12
CA MET A 44 -7.98 16.58 -13.21
C MET A 44 -9.35 16.72 -13.88
N THR A 45 -9.56 17.77 -14.67
CA THR A 45 -10.82 18.01 -15.38
C THR A 45 -11.07 16.96 -16.46
N GLU A 46 -10.03 16.57 -17.20
CA GLU A 46 -10.09 15.51 -18.19
C GLU A 46 -10.42 14.16 -17.55
N GLU A 47 -9.78 13.82 -16.44
CA GLU A 47 -10.04 12.59 -15.69
C GLU A 47 -11.47 12.55 -15.13
N PHE A 48 -11.96 13.66 -14.58
CA PHE A 48 -13.31 13.76 -14.03
C PHE A 48 -14.40 13.47 -15.08
N ARG A 49 -14.15 13.83 -16.35
CA ARG A 49 -15.12 13.65 -17.45
C ARG A 49 -15.09 12.27 -18.09
N ARG A 50 -14.18 11.37 -17.67
CA ARG A 50 -14.10 10.03 -18.25
C ARG A 50 -15.34 9.22 -17.86
N PRO A 51 -15.91 8.44 -18.79
CA PRO A 51 -17.12 7.65 -18.53
C PRO A 51 -16.85 6.41 -17.66
N SER A 52 -15.59 6.03 -17.48
CA SER A 52 -15.20 4.90 -16.64
C SER A 52 -13.94 5.19 -15.81
N VAL A 53 -13.89 4.56 -14.64
CA VAL A 53 -12.78 4.63 -13.68
C VAL A 53 -12.32 3.22 -13.37
N ARG A 54 -11.04 2.93 -13.66
CA ARG A 54 -10.42 1.64 -13.36
C ARG A 54 -9.65 1.72 -12.04
N ILE A 55 -9.98 0.84 -11.10
CA ILE A 55 -9.36 0.77 -9.78
C ILE A 55 -8.32 -0.36 -9.76
N GLU A 56 -7.08 0.02 -9.46
CA GLU A 56 -5.91 -0.89 -9.47
C GLU A 56 -5.16 -0.94 -8.13
N GLY A 57 -5.63 -0.21 -7.12
CA GLY A 57 -5.06 -0.21 -5.77
C GLY A 57 -3.85 0.70 -5.54
N ALA A 58 -3.42 1.49 -6.55
CA ALA A 58 -2.26 2.39 -6.40
C ALA A 58 -2.40 3.77 -7.08
N ALA A 59 -3.33 3.94 -8.04
CA ALA A 59 -3.37 5.12 -8.91
C ALA A 59 -4.74 5.84 -8.91
N LEU A 60 -5.45 5.82 -7.78
CA LEU A 60 -6.76 6.48 -7.66
C LEU A 60 -6.58 7.99 -7.42
N THR A 61 -7.17 8.83 -8.28
CA THR A 61 -7.07 10.30 -8.20
C THR A 61 -8.32 10.95 -7.61
N ILE A 62 -8.18 12.18 -7.10
CA ILE A 62 -9.31 12.95 -6.51
C ILE A 62 -10.41 13.22 -7.56
N SER A 63 -10.01 13.51 -8.80
CA SER A 63 -10.90 13.70 -9.96
C SER A 63 -11.76 12.46 -10.24
N GLN A 64 -11.17 11.26 -10.17
CA GLN A 64 -11.90 10.01 -10.33
C GLN A 64 -12.90 9.76 -9.19
N VAL A 65 -12.51 10.05 -7.94
CA VAL A 65 -13.42 9.95 -6.79
C VAL A 65 -14.59 10.92 -6.92
N ALA A 66 -14.31 12.17 -7.31
CA ALA A 66 -15.34 13.16 -7.55
C ALA A 66 -16.29 12.75 -8.69
N ALA A 67 -15.77 12.16 -9.77
CA ALA A 67 -16.59 11.70 -10.89
C ALA A 67 -17.59 10.62 -10.45
N VAL A 68 -17.12 9.60 -9.73
CA VAL A 68 -17.97 8.51 -9.20
C VAL A 68 -18.98 9.03 -8.18
N ALA A 69 -18.61 10.00 -7.34
CA ALA A 69 -19.51 10.59 -6.36
C ALA A 69 -20.60 11.47 -7.00
N ALA A 70 -20.28 12.14 -8.10
CA ALA A 70 -21.17 13.09 -8.76
C ALA A 70 -22.20 12.43 -9.70
N SER A 71 -21.89 11.27 -10.28
CA SER A 71 -22.79 10.59 -11.21
C SER A 71 -22.75 9.06 -11.08
N ALA A 72 -23.94 8.45 -11.04
CA ALA A 72 -24.12 6.99 -11.07
C ALA A 72 -23.84 6.39 -12.47
N GLU A 73 -23.66 7.20 -13.50
CA GLU A 73 -23.39 6.75 -14.86
C GLU A 73 -21.90 6.41 -15.10
N VAL A 74 -21.02 6.82 -14.18
CA VAL A 74 -19.59 6.52 -14.28
C VAL A 74 -19.35 5.05 -13.93
N LYS A 75 -18.88 4.28 -14.91
CA LYS A 75 -18.62 2.84 -14.73
C LYS A 75 -17.34 2.61 -13.93
N VAL A 76 -17.43 1.85 -12.85
CA VAL A 76 -16.25 1.41 -12.08
C VAL A 76 -15.79 0.04 -12.56
N GLU A 77 -14.51 -0.08 -12.88
CA GLU A 77 -13.88 -1.32 -13.36
C GLU A 77 -12.76 -1.75 -12.40
N LEU A 78 -12.65 -3.04 -12.13
CA LEU A 78 -11.58 -3.59 -11.30
C LEU A 78 -10.48 -4.16 -12.20
N SER A 79 -9.23 -3.93 -11.81
CA SER A 79 -8.08 -4.49 -12.51
C SER A 79 -7.93 -5.98 -12.22
N GLU A 80 -8.17 -6.83 -13.22
CA GLU A 80 -8.00 -8.29 -13.11
C GLU A 80 -6.55 -8.67 -12.74
N ALA A 81 -5.56 -7.83 -13.05
CA ALA A 81 -4.17 -8.06 -12.69
C ALA A 81 -3.92 -8.09 -11.16
N LYS A 82 -4.85 -7.57 -10.35
CA LYS A 82 -4.76 -7.61 -8.89
C LYS A 82 -5.50 -8.80 -8.27
N ARG A 83 -6.28 -9.55 -9.07
CA ARG A 83 -7.12 -10.66 -8.60
C ARG A 83 -6.30 -11.75 -7.91
N GLU A 84 -5.17 -12.15 -8.49
CA GLU A 84 -4.33 -13.20 -7.93
C GLU A 84 -3.73 -12.80 -6.57
N GLY A 85 -3.28 -11.55 -6.44
CA GLY A 85 -2.77 -11.03 -5.17
C GLY A 85 -3.85 -11.03 -4.08
N VAL A 86 -5.05 -10.55 -4.41
CA VAL A 86 -6.20 -10.57 -3.49
C VAL A 86 -6.58 -11.99 -3.10
N GLN A 87 -6.64 -12.91 -4.07
CA GLN A 87 -6.95 -14.32 -3.83
C GLN A 87 -5.88 -14.98 -2.94
N ALA A 88 -4.60 -14.71 -3.19
CA ALA A 88 -3.50 -15.26 -2.40
C ALA A 88 -3.54 -14.78 -0.95
N SER A 89 -3.79 -13.49 -0.71
CA SER A 89 -3.99 -12.96 0.64
C SER A 89 -5.20 -13.59 1.33
N SER A 90 -6.31 -13.77 0.61
CA SER A 90 -7.51 -14.43 1.16
C SER A 90 -7.23 -15.88 1.54
N GLN A 91 -6.57 -16.64 0.66
CA GLN A 91 -6.24 -18.05 0.93
C GLN A 91 -5.29 -18.16 2.14
N TRP A 92 -4.31 -17.27 2.23
CA TRP A 92 -3.38 -17.25 3.36
C TRP A 92 -4.10 -17.03 4.70
N VAL A 93 -5.12 -16.16 4.74
CA VAL A 93 -5.93 -15.94 5.95
C VAL A 93 -6.68 -17.22 6.32
N VAL A 94 -7.39 -17.83 5.36
CA VAL A 94 -8.16 -19.06 5.59
C VAL A 94 -7.27 -20.21 6.08
N ASP A 95 -6.10 -20.40 5.45
CA ASP A 95 -5.13 -21.43 5.85
C ASP A 95 -4.54 -21.15 7.24
N SER A 96 -4.29 -19.88 7.56
CA SER A 96 -3.73 -19.48 8.85
C SER A 96 -4.71 -19.73 9.99
N LEU A 97 -6.01 -19.46 9.78
CA LEU A 97 -7.06 -19.80 10.73
C LEU A 97 -7.20 -21.30 10.93
N SER A 98 -7.16 -22.07 9.84
CA SER A 98 -7.25 -23.54 9.87
C SER A 98 -6.08 -24.18 10.64
N LYS A 99 -4.92 -23.51 10.66
CA LYS A 99 -3.72 -23.92 11.41
C LYS A 99 -3.71 -23.41 12.85
N GLY A 100 -4.78 -22.76 13.32
CA GLY A 100 -4.90 -22.23 14.67
C GLY A 100 -3.99 -21.03 14.95
N LYS A 101 -3.56 -20.29 13.93
CA LYS A 101 -2.77 -19.06 14.13
C LYS A 101 -3.66 -17.94 14.61
N ASP A 102 -3.27 -17.32 15.71
CA ASP A 102 -3.98 -16.15 16.22
C ASP A 102 -3.73 -14.93 15.36
N SER A 103 -4.81 -14.33 14.87
CA SER A 103 -4.80 -13.15 14.01
C SER A 103 -5.64 -12.06 14.67
N TYR A 104 -5.00 -10.93 14.99
CA TYR A 104 -5.68 -9.81 15.64
C TYR A 104 -6.82 -9.26 14.78
N GLY A 105 -7.98 -9.02 15.40
CA GLY A 105 -9.19 -8.62 14.70
C GLY A 105 -9.91 -9.75 13.95
N ILE A 106 -9.40 -10.98 13.99
CA ILE A 106 -10.07 -12.17 13.45
C ILE A 106 -10.33 -13.20 14.56
N THR A 107 -9.27 -13.70 15.22
CA THR A 107 -9.39 -14.66 16.33
C THR A 107 -9.33 -14.01 17.70
N THR A 108 -8.84 -12.77 17.78
CA THR A 108 -8.89 -11.93 18.99
C THR A 108 -9.81 -10.73 18.77
N GLY A 109 -10.47 -10.29 19.85
CA GLY A 109 -11.39 -9.15 19.80
C GLY A 109 -10.66 -7.83 19.51
N PHE A 110 -11.42 -6.76 19.27
CA PHE A 110 -10.87 -5.42 19.07
C PHE A 110 -10.79 -4.65 20.39
N GLY A 111 -9.70 -3.90 20.61
CA GLY A 111 -9.55 -2.95 21.73
C GLY A 111 -8.77 -3.50 22.92
N ALA A 112 -8.64 -2.67 23.97
CA ALA A 112 -7.79 -2.91 25.13
C ALA A 112 -8.22 -4.11 26.02
N THR A 113 -9.40 -4.67 25.78
CA THR A 113 -9.95 -5.83 26.50
C THR A 113 -10.23 -6.98 25.53
N SER A 114 -9.24 -7.33 24.71
CA SER A 114 -9.37 -8.33 23.62
C SER A 114 -9.29 -9.79 24.06
N GLU A 115 -9.15 -10.08 25.36
CA GLU A 115 -9.16 -11.44 25.89
C GLU A 115 -10.54 -12.12 25.75
N ASP A 116 -10.52 -13.25 25.04
CA ASP A 116 -11.46 -14.38 25.16
C ASP A 116 -12.91 -14.30 24.65
N GLN A 117 -13.25 -13.45 23.67
CA GLN A 117 -14.51 -13.66 22.92
C GLN A 117 -14.38 -14.58 21.70
N GLY A 118 -13.26 -14.53 20.97
CA GLY A 118 -13.03 -15.42 19.81
C GLY A 118 -12.78 -16.87 20.21
N ARG A 119 -12.08 -17.08 21.33
CA ARG A 119 -11.64 -18.39 21.82
C ARG A 119 -12.78 -19.23 22.42
N ARG A 120 -13.75 -18.61 23.11
CA ARG A 120 -14.90 -19.32 23.72
C ARG A 120 -15.82 -19.97 22.68
N ARG A 121 -16.08 -19.32 21.55
CA ARG A 121 -17.04 -19.83 20.54
C ARG A 121 -16.51 -21.00 19.70
N LEU A 122 -15.19 -21.15 19.58
CA LEU A 122 -14.58 -22.29 18.87
C LEU A 122 -14.49 -23.54 19.77
N ALA A 123 -14.40 -23.37 21.09
CA ALA A 123 -14.41 -24.48 22.05
C ALA A 123 -15.81 -25.11 22.23
N GLU A 124 -16.88 -24.32 22.12
CA GLU A 124 -18.27 -24.81 22.29
C GLU A 124 -18.84 -25.55 21.06
N ARG A 125 -18.16 -25.51 19.91
CA ARG A 125 -18.57 -26.21 18.67
C ARG A 125 -17.93 -27.58 18.46
N ALA A 126 -17.09 -28.02 19.41
CA ALA A 126 -16.41 -29.32 19.37
C ALA A 126 -17.09 -30.38 20.25
N HIS A 127 -18.34 -30.17 20.68
CA HIS A 127 -19.15 -31.11 21.45
C HIS A 127 -20.44 -31.47 20.71
#